data_AF-A0A1B7UIT7-F1
#
_entry.id   AF-A0A1B7UIT7-F1
#
_cell.length_a   1.000
_cell.length_b   1.000
_cell.length_c   1.000
_cell.angle_alpha   90.00
_cell.angle_beta   90.00
_cell.angle_gamma   90.00
#
_symmetry.space_group_name_H-M   'P 1'
#
loop_
_entity.id
_entity.type
_entity.pdbx_description
1 polymer ?
#
loop_
_entity_poly.entity_id
_entity_poly.type
_entity_poly.pdbx_seq_one_letter_code
_entity_poly.pdbx_strand_id
1 'polypeptide(L)'
;MELADVMFGDNNLTMQTQFGELLPDPNLIQNIDHLISFIAVELKNWSEHSAVLSEKLSTEPSHIRASYLMESSNVRFYIKALFNVSTYYVTCEDAITKLNTQLQILNKHYQLNQRKPKIDDKSDFHTKVKLIRNCSFIHQNTTTFTGQTDNIKGQMEKRKAMSWFPSLNWSAEEEPSCESYEFGTSNWYTSINGSKYESSIEISVHGFSQFAKSAIENLENKKVKLIEFYENMLNYKKQ
;
A
#
# COMPACT_ATOMS: atom_id res chain seq x y z
N MET A 1 -16.87 -3.51 -8.83
CA MET A 1 -17.28 -2.40 -9.71
C MET A 1 -16.05 -1.54 -9.93
N GLU A 2 -15.63 -1.36 -11.18
CA GLU A 2 -14.44 -0.58 -11.50
C GLU A 2 -14.77 0.92 -11.48
N LEU A 3 -13.81 1.76 -11.10
CA LEU A 3 -14.01 3.21 -11.15
C LEU A 3 -14.22 3.68 -12.58
N ALA A 4 -13.55 3.06 -13.55
CA ALA A 4 -13.67 3.36 -14.96
C ALA A 4 -15.11 3.19 -15.46
N ASP A 5 -15.79 2.09 -15.08
CA ASP A 5 -17.17 1.81 -15.47
C ASP A 5 -18.14 2.91 -15.00
N VAL A 6 -17.88 3.48 -13.82
CA VAL A 6 -18.74 4.48 -13.19
C VAL A 6 -18.43 5.89 -13.68
N MET A 7 -17.14 6.22 -13.79
CA MET A 7 -16.67 7.59 -14.02
C MET A 7 -16.39 7.93 -15.48
N PHE A 8 -16.46 6.97 -16.40
CA PHE A 8 -16.36 7.20 -17.84
C PHE A 8 -17.68 7.04 -18.62
N GLY A 9 -18.79 6.72 -17.95
CA GLY A 9 -20.09 6.54 -18.61
C GLY A 9 -20.69 7.81 -19.23
N ASP A 10 -21.88 7.67 -19.83
CA ASP A 10 -22.53 8.72 -20.63
C ASP A 10 -22.95 10.00 -19.85
N ASN A 11 -22.79 10.03 -18.52
CA ASN A 11 -23.21 11.14 -17.66
C ASN A 11 -22.06 11.79 -16.89
N ASN A 12 -20.84 11.89 -17.46
CA ASN A 12 -19.69 12.35 -16.69
C ASN A 12 -19.81 13.80 -16.18
N LEU A 13 -19.28 14.03 -14.97
CA LEU A 13 -19.15 15.38 -14.41
C LEU A 13 -17.95 16.08 -15.04
N THR A 14 -18.24 16.98 -15.97
CA THR A 14 -17.21 17.76 -16.67
C THR A 14 -17.26 19.21 -16.23
N MET A 15 -16.13 19.91 -16.12
CA MET A 15 -16.11 21.34 -15.77
C MET A 15 -15.55 22.13 -16.94
N GLN A 16 -16.36 22.99 -17.55
CA GLN A 16 -15.87 23.88 -18.61
C GLN A 16 -15.09 25.04 -17.97
N THR A 17 -13.82 25.18 -18.36
CA THR A 17 -12.95 26.28 -17.95
C THR A 17 -12.53 27.11 -19.16
N GLN A 18 -11.97 28.30 -18.93
CA GLN A 18 -11.36 29.11 -19.99
C GLN A 18 -10.19 28.42 -20.73
N PHE A 19 -9.70 27.30 -20.20
CA PHE A 19 -8.62 26.49 -20.78
C PHE A 19 -9.11 25.14 -21.34
N GLY A 20 -10.43 24.93 -21.40
CA GLY A 20 -11.05 23.69 -21.88
C GLY A 20 -11.79 22.92 -20.79
N GLU A 21 -12.16 21.68 -21.12
CA GLU A 21 -12.92 20.79 -20.25
C GLU A 21 -12.00 20.12 -19.20
N LEU A 22 -12.30 20.34 -17.92
CA LEU A 22 -11.67 19.65 -16.81
C LEU A 22 -12.53 18.44 -16.41
N LEU A 23 -11.95 17.26 -16.56
CA LEU A 23 -12.52 15.98 -16.15
C LEU A 23 -11.70 15.42 -14.99
N PRO A 24 -12.26 14.54 -14.15
CA PRO A 24 -11.43 13.65 -13.34
C PRO A 24 -10.39 12.97 -14.24
N ASP A 25 -9.13 12.91 -13.80
CA ASP A 25 -8.04 12.40 -14.64
C ASP A 25 -8.28 10.92 -14.98
N PRO A 26 -8.45 10.56 -16.26
CA PRO A 26 -8.78 9.20 -16.64
C PRO A 26 -7.65 8.21 -16.34
N ASN A 27 -6.39 8.66 -16.40
CA ASN A 27 -5.26 7.81 -16.03
C ASN A 27 -5.27 7.53 -14.53
N LEU A 28 -5.67 8.52 -13.72
CA LEU A 28 -5.77 8.37 -12.27
C LEU A 28 -6.84 7.33 -11.90
N ILE A 29 -7.99 7.38 -12.57
CA ILE A 29 -9.11 6.44 -12.40
C ILE A 29 -8.67 5.01 -12.73
N GLN A 30 -8.10 4.80 -13.92
CA GLN A 30 -7.61 3.47 -14.34
C GLN A 30 -6.48 2.95 -13.45
N ASN A 31 -5.56 3.83 -13.03
CA ASN A 31 -4.45 3.45 -12.18
C ASN A 31 -4.91 2.91 -10.82
N ILE A 32 -6.01 3.39 -10.24
CA ILE A 32 -6.51 2.88 -8.96
C ILE A 32 -6.89 1.40 -9.09
N ASP A 33 -7.68 1.03 -10.09
CA ASP A 33 -8.08 -0.37 -10.29
C ASP A 33 -6.88 -1.27 -10.66
N HIS A 34 -5.96 -0.78 -11.48
CA HIS A 34 -4.72 -1.49 -11.81
C HIS A 34 -3.83 -1.73 -10.58
N LEU A 35 -3.66 -0.71 -9.72
CA LEU A 35 -2.81 -0.83 -8.54
C LEU A 35 -3.38 -1.81 -7.52
N ILE A 36 -4.71 -1.84 -7.33
CA ILE A 36 -5.36 -2.88 -6.51
C ILE A 36 -5.13 -4.26 -7.13
N SER A 37 -5.29 -4.38 -8.44
CA SER A 37 -5.05 -5.63 -9.17
C SER A 37 -3.61 -6.12 -9.05
N PHE A 38 -2.62 -5.22 -9.05
CA PHE A 38 -1.21 -5.59 -8.83
C PHE A 38 -0.96 -6.16 -7.44
N ILE A 39 -1.65 -5.68 -6.40
CA ILE A 39 -1.59 -6.28 -5.07
C ILE A 39 -2.20 -7.69 -5.09
N ALA A 40 -3.33 -7.89 -5.79
CA ALA A 40 -3.95 -9.20 -5.95
C ALA A 40 -3.04 -10.18 -6.71
N VAL A 41 -2.31 -9.70 -7.73
CA VAL A 41 -1.31 -10.49 -8.45
C VAL A 41 -0.15 -10.91 -7.54
N GLU A 42 0.36 -10.03 -6.68
CA GLU A 42 1.40 -10.41 -5.71
C GLU A 42 0.89 -11.46 -4.70
N LEU A 43 -0.37 -11.35 -4.25
CA LEU A 43 -1.00 -12.36 -3.40
C LEU A 43 -1.15 -13.72 -4.10
N LYS A 44 -1.48 -13.72 -5.40
CA LYS A 44 -1.53 -14.93 -6.21
C LYS A 44 -0.15 -15.55 -6.37
N ASN A 45 0.85 -14.77 -6.76
CA ASN A 45 2.24 -15.23 -6.90
C ASN A 45 2.76 -15.83 -5.59
N TRP A 46 2.43 -15.21 -4.46
CA TRP A 46 2.75 -15.73 -3.14
C TRP A 46 2.11 -17.08 -2.85
N SER A 47 0.83 -17.24 -3.21
CA SER A 47 0.09 -18.49 -3.02
C SER A 47 0.70 -19.63 -3.86
N GLU A 48 1.06 -19.34 -5.12
CA GLU A 48 1.73 -20.30 -6.00
C GLU A 48 3.12 -20.69 -5.47
N HIS A 49 3.91 -19.71 -5.03
CA HIS A 49 5.20 -19.96 -4.41
C HIS A 49 5.07 -20.81 -3.13
N SER A 50 4.08 -20.49 -2.29
CA SER A 50 3.79 -21.23 -1.05
C SER A 50 3.39 -22.66 -1.33
N ALA A 51 2.63 -22.93 -2.39
CA ALA A 51 2.25 -24.28 -2.81
C ALA A 51 3.47 -25.10 -3.26
N VAL A 52 4.33 -24.53 -4.11
CA VAL A 52 5.57 -25.18 -4.58
C VAL A 52 6.50 -25.49 -3.42
N LEU A 53 6.65 -24.56 -2.46
CA LEU A 53 7.44 -24.81 -1.26
C LEU A 53 6.80 -25.86 -0.37
N SER A 54 5.48 -25.82 -0.15
CA SER A 54 4.79 -26.81 0.69
C SER A 54 4.96 -28.23 0.18
N GLU A 55 4.89 -28.44 -1.15
CA GLU A 55 5.16 -29.74 -1.76
C GLU A 55 6.57 -30.24 -1.43
N LYS A 56 7.58 -29.38 -1.60
CA LYS A 56 8.98 -29.72 -1.27
C LYS A 56 9.21 -29.97 0.21
N LEU A 57 8.57 -29.17 1.07
CA LEU A 57 8.73 -29.26 2.52
C LEU A 57 8.03 -30.49 3.11
N SER A 58 7.00 -31.02 2.43
CA SER A 58 6.21 -32.16 2.91
C SER A 58 7.04 -33.43 3.14
N THR A 59 8.16 -33.58 2.44
CA THR A 59 9.08 -34.73 2.56
C THR A 59 10.22 -34.50 3.55
N GLU A 60 10.36 -33.29 4.08
CA GLU A 60 11.52 -32.88 4.88
C GLU A 60 11.24 -32.84 6.39
N PRO A 61 12.22 -33.11 7.26
CA PRO A 61 12.14 -32.86 8.70
C PRO A 61 12.03 -31.36 9.04
N SER A 62 11.36 -31.00 10.13
CA SER A 62 11.06 -29.60 10.53
C SER A 62 12.27 -28.64 10.57
N HIS A 63 13.44 -29.10 11.03
CA HIS A 63 14.66 -28.28 11.07
C HIS A 63 15.25 -28.01 9.67
N ILE A 64 15.10 -28.96 8.74
CA ILE A 64 15.48 -28.79 7.33
C ILE A 64 14.50 -27.84 6.65
N ARG A 65 13.21 -27.91 7.00
CA ARG A 65 12.20 -26.99 6.49
C ARG A 65 12.50 -25.53 6.80
N ALA A 66 12.87 -25.22 8.04
CA ALA A 66 13.24 -23.87 8.44
C ALA A 66 14.46 -23.35 7.64
N SER A 67 15.46 -24.21 7.41
CA SER A 67 16.63 -23.85 6.61
C SER A 67 16.27 -23.61 5.14
N TYR A 68 15.38 -24.43 4.56
CA TYR A 68 14.92 -24.29 3.19
C TYR A 68 14.10 -23.02 2.98
N LEU A 69 13.19 -22.72 3.90
CA LEU A 69 12.45 -21.46 3.92
C LEU A 69 13.42 -20.27 3.91
N MET A 70 14.47 -20.31 4.75
CA MET A 70 15.47 -19.25 4.87
C MET A 70 16.53 -19.19 3.75
N GLU A 71 16.41 -20.01 2.71
CA GLU A 71 17.29 -19.92 1.54
C GLU A 71 17.20 -18.53 0.89
N SER A 72 18.34 -18.04 0.40
CA SER A 72 18.47 -16.68 -0.13
C SER A 72 17.49 -16.35 -1.27
N SER A 73 17.15 -17.33 -2.11
CA SER A 73 16.16 -17.18 -3.18
C SER A 73 14.76 -16.90 -2.63
N ASN A 74 14.34 -17.70 -1.64
CA ASN A 74 13.04 -17.60 -0.99
C ASN A 74 12.94 -16.29 -0.20
N VAL A 75 13.96 -15.97 0.59
CA VAL A 75 14.03 -14.68 1.33
C VAL A 75 13.91 -13.48 0.39
N ARG A 76 14.59 -13.49 -0.76
CA ARG A 76 14.45 -12.41 -1.76
C ARG A 76 13.04 -12.31 -2.33
N PHE A 77 12.40 -13.46 -2.59
CA PHE A 77 11.00 -13.48 -3.03
C PHE A 77 10.09 -12.85 -1.98
N TYR A 78 10.25 -13.20 -0.70
CA TYR A 78 9.43 -12.68 0.38
C TYR A 78 9.57 -11.17 0.57
N ILE A 79 10.80 -10.67 0.59
CA ILE A 79 11.09 -9.24 0.70
C ILE A 79 10.52 -8.47 -0.50
N LYS A 80 10.68 -9.00 -1.73
CA LYS A 80 10.09 -8.40 -2.94
C LYS A 80 8.58 -8.29 -2.80
N ALA A 81 7.90 -9.36 -2.41
CA ALA A 81 6.44 -9.38 -2.29
C ALA A 81 5.97 -8.29 -1.31
N LEU A 82 6.58 -8.20 -0.12
CA LEU A 82 6.27 -7.16 0.87
C LEU A 82 6.41 -5.75 0.30
N PHE A 83 7.50 -5.47 -0.40
CA PHE A 83 7.76 -4.13 -0.95
C PHE A 83 6.88 -3.79 -2.13
N ASN A 84 6.55 -4.75 -2.97
CA ASN A 84 5.63 -4.54 -4.08
C ASN A 84 4.24 -4.18 -3.55
N VAL A 85 3.69 -4.98 -2.63
CA VAL A 85 2.39 -4.68 -1.99
C VAL A 85 2.43 -3.31 -1.33
N SER A 86 3.48 -3.00 -0.57
CA SER A 86 3.60 -1.70 0.11
C SER A 86 3.69 -0.52 -0.86
N THR A 87 4.38 -0.71 -1.99
CA THR A 87 4.51 0.31 -3.03
C THR A 87 3.18 0.56 -3.73
N TYR A 88 2.54 -0.51 -4.24
CA TYR A 88 1.27 -0.40 -4.92
C TYR A 88 0.18 0.18 -4.01
N TYR A 89 0.16 -0.22 -2.73
CA TYR A 89 -0.77 0.33 -1.75
C TYR A 89 -0.61 1.83 -1.56
N VAL A 90 0.60 2.30 -1.27
CA VAL A 90 0.86 3.74 -1.04
C VAL A 90 0.55 4.56 -2.28
N THR A 91 0.97 4.08 -3.46
CA THR A 91 0.68 4.77 -4.73
C THR A 91 -0.82 4.81 -5.02
N CYS A 92 -1.56 3.75 -4.72
CA CYS A 92 -3.01 3.71 -4.90
C CYS A 92 -3.71 4.67 -3.93
N GLU A 93 -3.24 4.74 -2.69
CA GLU A 93 -3.77 5.65 -1.68
C GLU A 93 -3.56 7.12 -2.06
N ASP A 94 -2.37 7.47 -2.53
CA ASP A 94 -2.08 8.80 -3.09
C ASP A 94 -2.99 9.11 -4.29
N ALA A 95 -3.24 8.12 -5.16
CA ALA A 95 -4.13 8.26 -6.31
C ALA A 95 -5.59 8.53 -5.91
N ILE A 96 -6.11 7.75 -4.96
CA ILE A 96 -7.45 7.92 -4.36
C ILE A 96 -7.58 9.32 -3.74
N THR A 97 -6.56 9.79 -3.02
CA THR A 97 -6.57 11.12 -2.39
C THR A 97 -6.58 12.24 -3.43
N LYS A 98 -5.81 12.11 -4.52
CA LYS A 98 -5.86 13.04 -5.66
C LYS A 98 -7.24 13.04 -6.33
N LEU A 99 -7.82 11.87 -6.56
CA LEU A 99 -9.13 11.75 -7.20
C LEU A 99 -10.21 12.38 -6.32
N ASN A 100 -10.21 12.10 -5.00
CA ASN A 100 -11.11 12.75 -4.05
C ASN A 100 -11.03 14.28 -4.16
N THR A 101 -9.81 14.81 -4.26
CA THR A 101 -9.59 16.26 -4.37
C THR A 101 -10.17 16.82 -5.67
N GLN A 102 -9.99 16.12 -6.81
CA GLN A 102 -10.61 16.50 -8.08
C GLN A 102 -12.14 16.48 -7.99
N LEU A 103 -12.73 15.45 -7.36
CA LEU A 103 -14.19 15.38 -7.15
C LEU A 103 -14.71 16.48 -6.22
N GLN A 104 -13.95 16.89 -5.19
CA GLN A 104 -14.33 18.02 -4.34
C GLN A 104 -14.34 19.35 -5.10
N ILE A 105 -13.39 19.55 -6.02
CA ILE A 105 -13.37 20.74 -6.87
C ILE A 105 -14.64 20.79 -7.72
N LEU A 106 -15.02 19.66 -8.33
CA LEU A 106 -16.27 19.55 -9.10
C LEU A 106 -17.50 19.79 -8.22
N ASN A 107 -17.56 19.20 -7.03
CA ASN A 107 -18.67 19.37 -6.08
C ASN A 107 -18.90 20.84 -5.72
N LYS A 108 -17.80 21.57 -5.47
CA LYS A 108 -17.84 23.01 -5.19
C LYS A 108 -18.25 23.81 -6.42
N HIS A 109 -17.68 23.50 -7.59
CA HIS A 109 -17.98 24.19 -8.84
C HIS A 109 -19.48 24.13 -9.17
N TYR A 110 -20.07 22.95 -9.04
CA TYR A 110 -21.49 22.72 -9.28
C TYR A 110 -22.41 23.10 -8.12
N GLN A 111 -21.88 23.62 -7.01
CA GLN A 111 -22.64 24.02 -5.82
C GLN A 111 -23.54 22.91 -5.27
N LEU A 112 -23.15 21.64 -5.43
CA LEU A 112 -23.98 20.49 -5.07
C LEU A 112 -24.07 20.26 -3.56
N ASN A 113 -23.24 20.97 -2.77
CA ASN A 113 -23.17 20.91 -1.32
C ASN A 113 -23.04 19.48 -0.75
N GLN A 114 -22.49 18.54 -1.52
CA GLN A 114 -22.29 17.18 -1.07
C GLN A 114 -21.17 17.12 -0.03
N ARG A 115 -21.38 16.37 1.05
CA ARG A 115 -20.38 16.23 2.10
C ARG A 115 -19.20 15.40 1.58
N LYS A 116 -17.97 15.91 1.78
CA LYS A 116 -16.75 15.16 1.48
C LYS A 116 -16.78 13.78 2.17
N PRO A 117 -16.50 12.69 1.45
CA PRO A 117 -16.46 11.35 2.05
C PRO A 117 -15.32 11.28 3.07
N LYS A 118 -15.58 10.64 4.20
CA LYS A 118 -14.54 10.30 5.18
C LYS A 118 -13.74 9.10 4.66
N ILE A 119 -12.74 9.40 3.84
CA ILE A 119 -11.81 8.43 3.26
C ILE A 119 -10.61 8.18 4.19
N ASP A 120 -10.31 9.14 5.07
CA ASP A 120 -9.36 8.97 6.16
C ASP A 120 -9.98 8.14 7.28
N ASP A 121 -9.50 6.91 7.41
CA ASP A 121 -9.31 6.34 8.73
C ASP A 121 -7.88 6.63 9.14
N LYS A 122 -7.71 7.11 10.38
CA LYS A 122 -6.44 7.15 11.10
C LYS A 122 -5.98 5.71 11.36
N SER A 123 -5.76 4.92 10.31
CA SER A 123 -5.35 3.54 10.45
C SER A 123 -3.84 3.54 10.62
N ASP A 124 -3.40 3.02 11.77
CA ASP A 124 -2.00 2.69 12.01
C ASP A 124 -1.43 1.84 10.86
N PHE A 125 -2.30 1.12 10.13
CA PHE A 125 -1.99 0.39 8.91
C PHE A 125 -1.40 1.26 7.78
N HIS A 126 -2.02 2.38 7.37
CA HIS A 126 -1.43 3.19 6.28
C HIS A 126 -0.05 3.74 6.68
N THR A 127 0.05 4.26 7.90
CA THR A 127 1.32 4.77 8.45
C THR A 127 2.41 3.69 8.43
N LYS A 128 2.06 2.47 8.86
CA LYS A 128 2.93 1.30 8.81
C LYS A 128 3.37 0.96 7.38
N VAL A 129 2.44 0.80 6.44
CA VAL A 129 2.76 0.44 5.05
C VAL A 129 3.63 1.51 4.38
N LYS A 130 3.34 2.79 4.62
CA LYS A 130 4.14 3.91 4.14
C LYS A 130 5.55 3.91 4.69
N LEU A 131 5.70 3.58 5.98
CA LEU A 131 7.02 3.44 6.61
C LEU A 131 7.81 2.28 6.00
N ILE A 132 7.18 1.11 5.82
CA ILE A 132 7.79 -0.05 5.13
C ILE A 132 8.27 0.33 3.72
N ARG A 133 7.39 0.96 2.93
CA ARG A 133 7.71 1.43 1.57
C ARG A 133 8.90 2.38 1.57
N ASN A 134 8.89 3.40 2.43
CA ASN A 134 9.93 4.44 2.45
C ASN A 134 11.27 3.92 3.00
N CYS A 135 11.25 2.89 3.84
CA CYS A 135 12.46 2.25 4.38
C CYS A 135 12.96 1.09 3.51
N SER A 136 12.26 0.72 2.43
CA SER A 136 12.71 -0.28 1.45
C SER A 136 13.87 0.25 0.58
N PHE A 137 14.78 -0.62 0.18
CA PHE A 137 15.95 -0.22 -0.63
C PHE A 137 15.58 0.35 -2.01
N ILE A 138 14.39 0.02 -2.53
CA ILE A 138 13.89 0.47 -3.84
C ILE A 138 13.57 1.97 -3.84
N HIS A 139 13.15 2.52 -2.69
CA HIS A 139 12.71 3.91 -2.56
C HIS A 139 13.71 4.82 -1.82
N GLN A 140 14.91 4.31 -1.49
CA GLN A 140 15.96 5.09 -0.82
C GLN A 140 16.59 6.19 -1.69
N ASN A 141 16.33 6.18 -3.01
CA ASN A 141 16.87 7.14 -3.97
C ASN A 141 15.87 8.20 -4.47
N THR A 142 14.65 8.30 -3.91
CA THR A 142 13.74 9.40 -4.28
C THR A 142 14.19 10.72 -3.65
N THR A 143 15.19 11.35 -4.24
CA THR A 143 15.50 12.78 -4.09
C THR A 143 14.40 13.60 -4.75
N THR A 144 13.27 13.76 -4.08
CA THR A 144 12.28 14.80 -4.41
C THR A 144 11.98 15.59 -3.15
N PHE A 145 13.00 16.35 -2.74
CA PHE A 145 12.93 17.39 -1.72
C PHE A 145 12.75 18.71 -2.48
N THR A 146 11.56 18.98 -3.00
CA THR A 146 11.26 20.30 -3.58
C THR A 146 10.82 21.24 -2.46
N GLY A 147 11.75 22.10 -2.05
CA GLY A 147 11.40 23.42 -1.55
C GLY A 147 11.18 23.54 -0.04
N GLN A 148 12.24 24.04 0.60
CA GLN A 148 12.29 24.76 1.88
C GLN A 148 12.26 23.94 3.16
N THR A 149 13.27 24.24 3.98
CA THR A 149 13.61 23.72 5.30
C THR A 149 13.96 22.24 5.31
N ASP A 150 15.27 21.91 5.30
CA ASP A 150 15.90 21.04 6.31
C ASP A 150 17.29 20.56 5.86
N ASN A 151 18.30 21.42 6.06
CA ASN A 151 19.72 21.10 5.84
C ASN A 151 20.31 20.07 6.83
N ILE A 152 19.47 19.29 7.52
CA ILE A 152 19.86 18.19 8.42
C ILE A 152 19.07 16.88 8.10
N LYS A 153 17.94 16.93 7.38
CA LYS A 153 17.11 15.72 7.11
C LYS A 153 17.67 14.80 6.03
N GLY A 154 18.46 15.32 5.08
CA GLY A 154 18.99 14.52 3.96
C GLY A 154 20.01 13.43 4.32
N GLN A 155 20.72 13.56 5.46
CA GLN A 155 21.57 12.47 5.98
C GLN A 155 20.78 11.46 6.84
N MET A 156 19.65 11.86 7.42
CA MET A 156 18.77 10.99 8.20
C MET A 156 18.06 9.94 7.33
N GLU A 157 17.76 10.25 6.07
CA GLU A 157 17.05 9.33 5.16
C GLU A 157 17.94 8.19 4.63
N LYS A 158 19.22 8.45 4.37
CA LYS A 158 20.17 7.44 3.89
C LYS A 158 20.55 6.38 4.95
N ARG A 159 20.34 6.66 6.24
CA ARG A 159 20.63 5.74 7.37
C ARG A 159 19.39 5.02 7.92
N LYS A 160 18.20 5.26 7.36
CA LYS A 160 16.94 4.57 7.70
C LYS A 160 16.75 3.23 6.97
N ALA A 161 17.74 2.80 6.19
CA ALA A 161 17.72 1.50 5.54
C ALA A 161 17.63 0.39 6.60
N MET A 162 16.44 -0.17 6.77
CA MET A 162 16.25 -1.29 7.68
C MET A 162 16.88 -2.56 7.09
N SER A 163 17.44 -3.40 7.96
CA SER A 163 17.64 -4.79 7.59
C SER A 163 16.26 -5.43 7.50
N TRP A 164 15.84 -5.73 6.27
CA TRP A 164 14.58 -6.40 5.98
C TRP A 164 14.72 -7.92 5.95
N PHE A 165 15.83 -8.45 6.46
CA PHE A 165 16.00 -9.89 6.60
C PHE A 165 14.91 -10.40 7.56
N PRO A 166 13.95 -11.19 7.07
CA PRO A 166 12.82 -11.58 7.89
C PRO A 166 13.25 -12.68 8.86
N SER A 167 12.55 -12.79 9.98
CA SER A 167 12.66 -13.94 10.88
C SER A 167 11.56 -14.95 10.60
N LEU A 168 11.78 -16.18 11.03
CA LEU A 168 10.73 -17.20 11.10
C LEU A 168 10.20 -17.24 12.53
N ASN A 169 8.90 -17.19 12.67
CA ASN A 169 8.19 -17.25 13.93
C ASN A 169 7.07 -18.29 13.80
N TRP A 170 7.15 -19.37 14.58
CA TRP A 170 6.16 -20.45 14.60
C TRP A 170 6.06 -21.04 16.00
N SER A 171 4.88 -21.56 16.34
CA SER A 171 4.66 -22.25 17.62
C SER A 171 5.16 -23.70 17.54
N ALA A 172 5.40 -24.35 18.68
CA ALA A 172 5.78 -25.77 18.68
C ALA A 172 4.69 -26.71 18.11
N GLU A 173 3.46 -26.23 18.03
CA GLU A 173 2.29 -26.97 17.55
C GLU A 173 2.01 -26.76 16.05
N GLU A 174 2.68 -25.78 15.43
CA GLU A 174 2.52 -25.44 14.02
C GLU A 174 3.83 -25.68 13.25
N GLU A 175 3.73 -26.32 12.08
CA GLU A 175 4.91 -26.51 11.23
C GLU A 175 5.28 -25.19 10.53
N PRO A 176 6.58 -24.88 10.40
CA PRO A 176 7.01 -23.65 9.75
C PRO A 176 6.60 -23.66 8.27
N SER A 177 6.02 -22.56 7.82
CA SER A 177 5.54 -22.36 6.46
C SER A 177 5.92 -20.98 5.91
N CYS A 178 5.52 -20.68 4.69
CA CYS A 178 5.69 -19.33 4.13
C CYS A 178 4.94 -18.27 4.95
N GLU A 179 3.85 -18.60 5.64
CA GLU A 179 3.13 -17.63 6.47
C GLU A 179 3.80 -17.39 7.83
N SER A 180 4.76 -18.24 8.21
CA SER A 180 5.54 -18.11 9.46
C SER A 180 6.57 -16.98 9.42
N TYR A 181 6.66 -16.23 8.33
CA TYR A 181 7.56 -15.09 8.23
C TYR A 181 7.09 -13.89 9.03
N GLU A 182 8.03 -13.30 9.74
CA GLU A 182 7.93 -12.01 10.41
C GLU A 182 8.88 -11.02 9.74
N PHE A 183 8.33 -9.96 9.15
CA PHE A 183 9.11 -8.89 8.54
C PHE A 183 9.23 -7.70 9.48
N GLY A 184 10.45 -7.16 9.62
CA GLY A 184 10.73 -6.03 10.51
C GLY A 184 10.79 -6.46 11.98
N THR A 185 10.96 -5.48 12.88
CA THR A 185 10.94 -5.70 14.33
C THR A 185 10.00 -4.69 14.98
N SER A 186 9.30 -5.09 16.04
CA SER A 186 8.34 -4.26 16.79
C SER A 186 8.99 -3.05 17.48
N ASN A 187 10.32 -3.05 17.68
CA ASN A 187 11.08 -1.98 18.31
C ASN A 187 12.16 -1.43 17.35
N TRP A 188 11.75 -0.64 16.35
CA TRP A 188 12.71 0.04 15.49
C TRP A 188 13.30 1.26 16.20
N TYR A 189 14.64 1.32 16.25
CA TYR A 189 15.37 2.49 16.70
C TYR A 189 16.50 2.86 15.74
N THR A 190 16.80 4.15 15.65
CA THR A 190 18.03 4.65 15.04
C THR A 190 18.91 5.28 16.12
N SER A 191 20.22 5.01 16.08
CA SER A 191 21.17 5.70 16.96
C SER A 191 21.86 6.82 16.18
N ILE A 192 21.80 8.05 16.69
CA ILE A 192 22.46 9.22 16.10
C ILE A 192 23.27 9.88 17.21
N ASN A 193 24.59 9.98 17.00
CA ASN A 193 25.53 10.57 17.97
C ASN A 193 25.42 9.95 19.39
N GLY A 194 25.12 8.65 19.47
CA GLY A 194 24.94 7.92 20.74
C GLY A 194 23.54 8.03 21.34
N SER A 195 22.63 8.85 20.80
CA SER A 195 21.24 8.93 21.23
C SER A 195 20.35 7.99 20.42
N LYS A 196 19.55 7.18 21.13
CA LYS A 196 18.58 6.23 20.55
C LYS A 196 17.24 6.93 20.28
N TYR A 197 16.74 6.83 19.06
CA TYR A 197 15.43 7.35 18.66
C TYR A 197 14.54 6.20 18.22
N GLU A 198 13.50 5.91 18.99
CA GLU A 198 12.53 4.84 18.73
C GLU A 198 11.31 5.38 17.99
N SER A 199 10.78 4.61 17.03
CA SER A 199 9.46 4.90 16.48
C SER A 199 8.38 4.28 17.36
N SER A 200 7.29 5.00 17.55
CA SER A 200 6.09 4.52 18.25
C SER A 200 5.19 3.62 17.36
N ILE A 201 5.60 3.33 16.13
CA ILE A 201 4.79 2.59 15.15
C ILE A 201 5.29 1.15 15.07
N GLU A 202 4.41 0.19 15.36
CA GLU A 202 4.69 -1.23 15.17
C GLU A 202 4.73 -1.57 13.67
N ILE A 203 5.91 -1.94 13.19
CA ILE A 203 6.16 -2.23 11.77
C ILE A 203 6.23 -3.72 11.44
N SER A 204 6.21 -4.60 12.45
CA SER A 204 6.25 -6.06 12.29
C SER A 204 5.09 -6.53 11.42
N VAL A 205 5.36 -7.29 10.36
CA VAL A 205 4.33 -7.93 9.55
C VAL A 205 4.42 -9.44 9.74
N HIS A 206 3.35 -10.02 10.31
CA HIS A 206 3.19 -11.47 10.46
C HIS A 206 2.17 -11.97 9.43
N GLY A 207 2.53 -12.97 8.63
CA GLY A 207 1.67 -13.52 7.58
C GLY A 207 1.47 -12.55 6.41
N PHE A 208 2.18 -12.80 5.30
CA PHE A 208 2.09 -11.95 4.11
C PHE A 208 0.68 -11.93 3.52
N SER A 209 0.02 -13.10 3.50
CA SER A 209 -1.32 -13.20 2.90
C SER A 209 -2.33 -12.29 3.60
N GLN A 210 -2.30 -12.24 4.94
CA GLN A 210 -3.19 -11.37 5.69
C GLN A 210 -2.86 -9.89 5.47
N PHE A 211 -1.56 -9.54 5.43
CA PHE A 211 -1.12 -8.18 5.13
C PHE A 211 -1.61 -7.69 3.76
N ALA A 212 -1.47 -8.50 2.72
CA ALA A 212 -1.90 -8.16 1.37
C ALA A 212 -3.44 -8.08 1.25
N LYS A 213 -4.17 -9.00 1.89
CA LYS A 213 -5.64 -8.94 1.96
C LYS A 213 -6.13 -7.67 2.65
N SER A 214 -5.55 -7.31 3.79
CA SER A 214 -5.85 -6.06 4.49
C SER A 214 -5.56 -4.83 3.63
N ALA A 215 -4.49 -4.86 2.83
CA ALA A 215 -4.17 -3.77 1.89
C ALA A 215 -5.25 -3.62 0.80
N ILE A 216 -5.68 -4.73 0.19
CA ILE A 216 -6.77 -4.74 -0.81
C ILE A 216 -8.07 -4.23 -0.19
N GLU A 217 -8.47 -4.79 0.96
CA GLU A 217 -9.71 -4.42 1.64
C GLU A 217 -9.76 -2.92 1.98
N ASN A 218 -8.66 -2.36 2.50
CA ASN A 218 -8.57 -0.93 2.78
C ASN A 218 -8.74 -0.07 1.52
N LEU A 219 -8.11 -0.45 0.41
CA LEU A 219 -8.21 0.32 -0.85
C LEU A 219 -9.60 0.17 -1.49
N GLU A 220 -10.17 -1.02 -1.50
CA GLU A 220 -11.52 -1.27 -2.01
C GLU A 220 -12.57 -0.49 -1.21
N ASN A 221 -12.48 -0.47 0.12
CA ASN A 221 -13.36 0.34 0.96
C ASN A 221 -13.26 1.85 0.63
N LYS A 222 -12.05 2.36 0.39
CA LYS A 222 -11.84 3.75 -0.03
C LYS A 222 -12.38 4.01 -1.44
N LYS A 223 -12.22 3.05 -2.35
CA LYS A 223 -12.72 3.08 -3.73
C LYS A 223 -14.25 3.16 -3.75
N VAL A 224 -14.93 2.30 -3.00
CA VAL A 224 -16.40 2.30 -2.88
C VAL A 224 -16.91 3.66 -2.38
N LYS A 225 -16.29 4.24 -1.34
CA LYS A 225 -16.66 5.58 -0.84
C LYS A 225 -16.49 6.68 -1.88
N LEU A 226 -15.51 6.58 -2.79
CA LEU A 226 -15.34 7.55 -3.89
C LEU A 226 -16.43 7.40 -4.95
N ILE A 227 -16.75 6.17 -5.32
CA ILE A 227 -17.84 5.84 -6.23
C ILE A 227 -19.16 6.41 -5.70
N GLU A 228 -19.50 6.09 -4.46
CA GLU A 228 -20.73 6.58 -3.81
C GLU A 228 -20.79 8.11 -3.81
N PHE A 229 -19.66 8.77 -3.52
CA PHE A 229 -19.59 10.23 -3.55
C PHE A 229 -19.85 10.78 -4.96
N TYR A 230 -19.26 10.18 -5.99
CA TYR A 230 -19.45 10.60 -7.38
C TYR A 230 -20.88 10.38 -7.88
N GLU A 231 -21.47 9.22 -7.60
CA GLU A 231 -22.86 8.90 -7.97
C GLU A 231 -23.86 9.84 -7.29
N ASN A 232 -23.63 10.18 -6.02
CA ASN A 232 -24.43 11.18 -5.33
C ASN A 232 -24.37 12.54 -6.03
N MET A 233 -23.17 12.98 -6.43
CA MET A 233 -23.04 14.23 -7.20
C MET A 233 -23.81 14.19 -8.53
N LEU A 234 -23.78 13.05 -9.24
CA LEU A 234 -24.54 12.87 -10.47
C LEU A 234 -26.05 12.96 -10.26
N ASN A 235 -26.55 12.30 -9.22
CA ASN A 235 -27.98 12.30 -8.89
C ASN A 235 -28.48 13.69 -8.52
N TYR A 236 -27.69 14.46 -7.76
CA TYR A 236 -28.03 15.83 -7.41
C TYR A 236 -28.04 16.77 -8.62
N LYS A 237 -27.13 16.58 -9.60
CA LYS A 237 -27.11 17.40 -10.83
C LYS A 237 -28.34 17.18 -11.72
N LYS A 238 -28.99 16.01 -11.62
CA LYS A 238 -30.19 15.67 -12.40
C LYS A 238 -31.49 16.28 -11.84
N GLN A 239 -31.47 16.75 -10.60
CA GLN A 239 -32.62 17.37 -9.91
C GLN A 239 -32.59 18.89 -10.09
#